data_AF-A0A3N4RVL5-F1
#
_entry.id   AF-A0A3N4RVL5-F1
#
_cell.length_a   1.000
_cell.length_b   1.000
_cell.length_c   1.000
_cell.angle_alpha   90.00
_cell.angle_beta   90.00
_cell.angle_gamma   90.00
#
_symmetry.space_group_name_H-M   'P 1'
#
loop_
_entity.id
_entity.type
_entity.pdbx_description
1 polymer ?
#
loop_
_entity_poly.entity_id
_entity_poly.type
_entity_poly.pdbx_seq_one_letter_code
_entity_poly.pdbx_strand_id
1 'polypeptide(L)'
;MSGWQTAGMVALPVLAGWSVVRILVRVGARSGDYAAAAFWSALAIGLGLGGGPGWLLAAGCVTAVAALLAHLLVLAVRAANRPQATVDPAAFRARLLEVCTADGSPPALMTGVGPDGTITVWGLEEAGVPRDRHHPSGACPNCLLEEFVTELAVNGEQTVRQYRAQLRRRANQLFVLRRGVISGDWEAELSPVRGPKAPYRHATCPVHR
;
A
#
# COMPACT_ATOMS: atom_id res chain seq x y z
N MET A 1 39.66 0.99 -32.72
CA MET A 1 38.97 1.51 -31.52
C MET A 1 40.01 2.08 -30.58
N SER A 2 39.86 3.33 -30.14
CA SER A 2 40.74 3.90 -29.10
C SER A 2 40.41 3.29 -27.74
N GLY A 3 41.39 3.21 -26.82
CA GLY A 3 41.17 2.65 -25.47
C GLY A 3 40.00 3.32 -24.72
N TRP A 4 39.75 4.61 -25.00
CA TRP A 4 38.62 5.37 -24.48
C TRP A 4 37.24 4.85 -24.95
N GLN A 5 37.14 4.37 -26.19
CA GLN A 5 35.89 3.79 -26.71
C GLN A 5 35.58 2.46 -26.03
N THR A 6 36.59 1.63 -25.79
CA THR A 6 36.44 0.35 -25.09
C THR A 6 36.07 0.57 -23.62
N ALA A 7 36.73 1.51 -22.94
CA ALA A 7 36.42 1.86 -21.55
C ALA A 7 34.98 2.38 -21.41
N GLY A 8 34.52 3.24 -22.32
CA GLY A 8 33.14 3.72 -22.37
C GLY A 8 32.12 2.58 -22.57
N MET A 9 32.40 1.64 -23.47
CA MET A 9 31.52 0.50 -23.72
C MET A 9 31.38 -0.44 -22.53
N VAL A 10 32.45 -0.65 -21.76
CA VAL A 10 32.42 -1.48 -20.53
C VAL A 10 31.74 -0.74 -19.37
N ALA A 11 31.85 0.58 -19.30
CA ALA A 11 31.24 1.37 -18.22
C ALA A 11 29.70 1.31 -18.26
N LEU A 12 29.09 1.26 -19.45
CA LEU A 12 27.63 1.25 -19.63
C LEU A 12 26.91 0.10 -18.89
N PRO A 13 27.23 -1.19 -19.11
CA PRO A 13 26.58 -2.29 -18.39
C PRO A 13 26.88 -2.27 -16.89
N VAL A 14 28.06 -1.78 -16.48
CA VAL A 14 28.42 -1.64 -15.07
C VAL A 14 27.53 -0.59 -14.38
N LEU A 15 27.32 0.57 -15.03
CA LEU A 15 26.44 1.63 -14.51
C LEU A 15 24.96 1.20 -14.49
N ALA A 16 24.52 0.45 -15.50
CA ALA A 16 23.20 -0.15 -15.52
C ALA A 16 23.02 -1.17 -14.38
N GLY A 17 23.95 -2.13 -14.24
CA GLY A 17 23.94 -3.12 -13.18
C GLY A 17 24.01 -2.51 -11.78
N TRP A 18 24.86 -1.49 -11.59
CA TRP A 18 24.94 -0.74 -10.33
C TRP A 18 23.62 -0.05 -9.99
N SER A 19 22.90 0.47 -10.98
CA SER A 19 21.58 1.07 -10.77
C SER A 19 20.55 0.04 -10.35
N VAL A 20 20.59 -1.18 -10.91
CA VAL A 20 19.76 -2.31 -10.46
C VAL A 20 20.07 -2.71 -9.02
N VAL A 21 21.35 -2.82 -8.66
CA VAL A 21 21.77 -3.13 -7.28
C VAL A 21 21.26 -2.08 -6.31
N ARG A 22 21.33 -0.78 -6.66
CA ARG A 22 20.78 0.29 -5.83
C ARG A 22 19.27 0.18 -5.63
N ILE A 23 18.52 -0.27 -6.64
CA ILE A 23 17.08 -0.53 -6.53
C ILE A 23 16.80 -1.66 -5.52
N LEU A 24 17.62 -2.71 -5.51
CA LEU A 24 17.46 -3.86 -4.62
C LEU A 24 17.88 -3.56 -3.17
N VAL A 25 19.03 -2.90 -2.98
CA VAL A 25 19.58 -2.61 -1.64
C VAL A 25 18.74 -1.57 -0.91
N ARG A 26 18.13 -0.62 -1.64
CA ARG A 26 17.26 0.40 -1.06
C ARG A 26 15.82 0.01 -1.33
N VAL A 27 15.15 -0.62 -0.36
CA VAL A 27 13.70 -0.92 -0.37
C VAL A 27 12.90 0.40 -0.34
N GLY A 28 12.97 1.17 -1.42
CA GLY A 28 13.00 2.63 -1.30
C GLY A 28 13.50 3.39 -2.52
N ALA A 29 13.78 2.71 -3.63
CA ALA A 29 14.48 3.28 -4.78
C ALA A 29 13.88 4.62 -5.23
N ARG A 30 14.73 5.65 -5.31
CA ARG A 30 14.32 6.99 -5.75
C ARG A 30 14.00 6.91 -7.25
N SER A 31 13.10 7.76 -7.74
CA SER A 31 12.76 7.82 -9.18
C SER A 31 14.00 7.93 -10.08
N GLY A 32 15.06 8.57 -9.58
CA GLY A 32 16.35 8.67 -10.26
C GLY A 32 17.11 7.35 -10.44
N ASP A 33 16.95 6.36 -9.56
CA ASP A 33 17.60 5.04 -9.71
C ASP A 33 16.96 4.25 -10.86
N TYR A 34 15.63 4.36 -11.01
CA TYR A 34 14.89 3.78 -12.14
C TYR A 34 15.21 4.48 -13.46
N ALA A 35 15.23 5.81 -13.46
CA ALA A 35 15.59 6.60 -14.65
C ALA A 35 17.02 6.28 -15.11
N ALA A 36 17.97 6.14 -14.18
CA ALA A 36 19.34 5.74 -14.49
C ALA A 36 19.41 4.33 -15.07
N ALA A 37 18.73 3.35 -14.46
CA ALA A 37 18.70 1.98 -14.99
C ALA A 37 18.11 1.94 -16.42
N ALA A 38 16.99 2.62 -16.65
CA ALA A 38 16.36 2.69 -17.97
C ALA A 38 17.27 3.40 -19.00
N PHE A 39 17.89 4.52 -18.62
CA PHE A 39 18.78 5.28 -19.49
C PHE A 39 20.00 4.45 -19.93
N TRP A 40 20.72 3.84 -18.97
CA TRP A 40 21.93 3.09 -19.28
C TRP A 40 21.63 1.81 -20.07
N SER A 41 20.53 1.11 -19.76
CA SER A 41 20.11 -0.06 -20.53
C SER A 41 19.67 0.32 -21.95
N ALA A 42 18.90 1.40 -22.13
CA ALA A 42 18.49 1.88 -23.44
C ALA A 42 19.68 2.32 -24.30
N LEU A 43 20.66 3.00 -23.69
CA LEU A 43 21.89 3.41 -24.37
C LEU A 43 22.73 2.21 -24.82
N ALA A 44 22.87 1.17 -23.98
CA ALA A 44 23.56 -0.07 -24.33
C ALA A 44 22.85 -0.82 -25.48
N ILE A 45 21.52 -0.90 -25.45
CA ILE A 45 20.72 -1.51 -26.52
C ILE A 45 20.87 -0.73 -27.83
N GLY A 46 20.73 0.59 -27.79
CA GLY A 46 20.85 1.45 -28.97
C GLY A 46 22.22 1.35 -29.64
N LEU A 47 23.29 1.35 -28.84
CA LEU A 47 24.65 1.15 -29.36
C LEU A 47 24.86 -0.27 -29.93
N GLY A 48 24.28 -1.30 -29.30
CA GLY A 48 24.33 -2.67 -29.81
C GLY A 48 23.60 -2.85 -31.15
N LEU A 49 22.48 -2.14 -31.35
CA LEU A 49 21.73 -2.16 -32.63
C LEU A 49 22.40 -1.31 -33.72
N GLY A 50 23.08 -0.22 -33.36
CA GLY A 50 23.69 0.74 -34.28
C GLY A 50 25.06 0.35 -34.84
N GLY A 51 25.46 -0.92 -34.75
CA GLY A 51 26.76 -1.42 -35.22
C GLY A 51 27.85 -1.53 -34.15
N GLY A 52 27.50 -1.36 -32.88
CA GLY A 52 28.39 -1.67 -31.75
C GLY A 52 28.55 -3.18 -31.53
N PRO A 53 29.44 -3.59 -30.61
CA PRO A 53 29.65 -4.99 -30.26
C PRO A 53 28.34 -5.70 -29.88
N GLY A 54 28.03 -6.85 -30.49
CA GLY A 54 26.77 -7.58 -30.26
C GLY A 54 26.52 -7.98 -28.79
N TRP A 55 27.58 -8.10 -27.98
CA TRP A 55 27.45 -8.37 -26.55
C TRP A 55 26.81 -7.20 -25.77
N LEU A 56 26.92 -5.95 -26.25
CA LEU A 56 26.29 -4.79 -25.61
C LEU A 56 24.77 -4.87 -25.68
N LEU A 57 24.22 -5.38 -26.78
CA LEU A 57 22.80 -5.62 -26.92
C LEU A 57 22.32 -6.63 -25.86
N ALA A 58 23.02 -7.75 -25.73
CA ALA A 58 22.72 -8.76 -24.72
C ALA A 58 22.81 -8.18 -23.30
N ALA A 59 23.87 -7.44 -22.98
CA ALA A 59 24.05 -6.82 -21.68
C ALA A 59 22.99 -5.74 -21.36
N GLY A 60 22.61 -4.94 -22.36
CA GLY A 60 21.54 -3.93 -22.24
C GLY A 60 20.18 -4.58 -21.97
N CYS A 61 19.83 -5.64 -22.70
CA CYS A 61 18.60 -6.40 -22.47
C CYS A 61 18.57 -7.07 -21.09
N VAL A 62 19.67 -7.72 -20.69
CA VAL A 62 19.78 -8.37 -19.37
C VAL A 62 19.60 -7.36 -18.24
N THR A 63 20.23 -6.19 -18.32
CA THR A 63 20.12 -5.15 -17.30
C THR A 63 18.72 -4.51 -17.27
N ALA A 64 18.06 -4.34 -18.42
CA ALA A 64 16.68 -3.87 -18.48
C ALA A 64 15.71 -4.85 -17.80
N VAL A 65 15.83 -6.16 -18.11
CA VAL A 65 15.03 -7.22 -17.48
C VAL A 65 15.30 -7.28 -15.98
N ALA A 66 16.57 -7.21 -15.57
CA ALA A 66 16.94 -7.21 -14.17
C ALA A 66 16.37 -6.00 -13.41
N ALA A 67 16.33 -4.81 -14.02
CA ALA A 67 15.70 -3.62 -13.45
C ALA A 67 14.19 -3.81 -13.24
N LEU A 68 13.50 -4.39 -14.22
CA LEU A 68 12.07 -4.71 -14.13
C LEU A 68 11.81 -5.74 -13.03
N LEU A 69 12.58 -6.82 -12.98
CA LEU A 69 12.47 -7.85 -11.94
C LEU A 69 12.75 -7.28 -10.55
N ALA A 70 13.77 -6.43 -10.41
CA ALA A 70 14.06 -5.74 -9.15
C ALA A 70 12.90 -4.85 -8.70
N HIS A 71 12.25 -4.14 -9.63
CA HIS A 71 11.05 -3.36 -9.32
C HIS A 71 9.90 -4.24 -8.84
N LEU A 72 9.60 -5.33 -9.56
CA LEU A 72 8.55 -6.28 -9.17
C LEU A 72 8.83 -6.90 -7.81
N LEU A 73 10.10 -7.25 -7.53
CA LEU A 73 10.51 -7.78 -6.23
C LEU A 73 10.32 -6.75 -5.10
N VAL A 74 10.71 -5.49 -5.29
CA VAL A 74 10.48 -4.44 -4.29
C VAL A 74 8.99 -4.23 -4.03
N LEU A 75 8.16 -4.27 -5.08
CA LEU A 75 6.70 -4.20 -4.92
C LEU A 75 6.16 -5.40 -4.15
N ALA A 76 6.62 -6.61 -4.47
CA ALA A 76 6.22 -7.83 -3.77
C ALA A 76 6.65 -7.81 -2.30
N VAL A 77 7.89 -7.42 -2.02
CA VAL A 77 8.42 -7.26 -0.66
C VAL A 77 7.66 -6.20 0.12
N ARG A 78 7.34 -5.04 -0.48
CA ARG A 78 6.51 -4.01 0.17
C ARG A 78 5.08 -4.46 0.43
N ALA A 79 4.52 -5.26 -0.47
CA ALA A 79 3.20 -5.84 -0.28
C ALA A 79 3.22 -6.90 0.85
N ALA A 80 4.28 -7.70 0.93
CA ALA A 80 4.46 -8.74 1.95
C ALA A 80 4.84 -8.17 3.33
N ASN A 81 5.67 -7.11 3.38
CA ASN A 81 6.18 -6.51 4.61
C ASN A 81 5.31 -5.37 5.17
N ARG A 82 4.03 -5.27 4.80
CA ARG A 82 3.14 -4.44 5.60
C ARG A 82 2.97 -5.13 6.94
N PRO A 83 3.38 -4.53 8.07
CA PRO A 83 3.30 -5.18 9.37
C PRO A 83 1.85 -5.62 9.59
N GLN A 84 1.68 -6.93 9.77
CA GLN A 84 0.40 -7.50 10.14
C GLN A 84 0.44 -7.75 11.65
N ALA A 85 -0.28 -6.94 12.39
CA ALA A 85 -0.44 -7.11 13.83
C ALA A 85 -1.69 -7.94 14.08
N THR A 86 -1.56 -9.08 14.76
CA THR A 86 -2.71 -9.75 15.36
C THR A 86 -3.14 -8.94 16.57
N VAL A 87 -4.41 -8.55 16.62
CA VAL A 87 -4.94 -7.71 17.69
C VAL A 87 -6.11 -8.39 18.38
N ASP A 88 -6.20 -8.19 19.70
CA ASP A 88 -7.42 -8.49 20.43
C ASP A 88 -8.53 -7.53 19.97
N PRO A 89 -9.69 -8.03 19.50
CA PRO A 89 -10.75 -7.19 18.95
C PRO A 89 -11.24 -6.11 19.91
N ALA A 90 -11.48 -6.49 21.18
CA ALA A 90 -12.05 -5.58 22.17
C ALA A 90 -11.05 -4.49 22.56
N ALA A 91 -9.80 -4.86 22.82
CA ALA A 91 -8.73 -3.90 23.13
C ALA A 91 -8.45 -2.97 21.94
N PHE A 92 -8.47 -3.49 20.71
CA PHE A 92 -8.27 -2.68 19.52
C PHE A 92 -9.37 -1.63 19.35
N ARG A 93 -10.64 -2.04 19.49
CA ARG A 93 -11.80 -1.13 19.44
C ARG A 93 -11.73 -0.07 20.53
N ALA A 94 -11.48 -0.47 21.77
CA ALA A 94 -11.37 0.44 22.91
C ALA A 94 -10.27 1.49 22.66
N ARG A 95 -9.10 1.06 22.18
CA ARG A 95 -7.98 1.96 21.83
C ARG A 95 -8.35 2.94 20.71
N LEU A 96 -9.06 2.49 19.67
CA LEU A 96 -9.49 3.39 18.60
C LEU A 96 -10.47 4.46 19.13
N LEU A 97 -11.43 4.06 19.97
CA LEU A 97 -12.38 4.97 20.59
C LEU A 97 -11.68 5.98 21.50
N GLU A 98 -10.79 5.51 22.37
CA GLU A 98 -9.99 6.34 23.27
C GLU A 98 -9.23 7.43 22.50
N VAL A 99 -8.55 7.07 21.41
CA VAL A 99 -7.82 8.04 20.57
C VAL A 99 -8.78 9.04 19.89
N CYS A 100 -9.97 8.61 19.49
CA CYS A 100 -10.93 9.47 18.79
C CYS A 100 -11.73 10.38 19.72
N THR A 101 -11.79 10.06 21.02
CA THR A 101 -12.50 10.84 22.03
C THR A 101 -11.58 11.67 22.92
N ALA A 102 -10.26 11.40 22.90
CA ALA A 102 -9.28 12.17 23.63
C ALA A 102 -9.18 13.64 23.18
N ASP A 103 -8.69 14.50 24.07
CA ASP A 103 -8.32 15.86 23.75
C ASP A 103 -7.18 15.87 22.72
N GLY A 104 -7.34 16.67 21.66
CA GLY A 104 -6.42 16.66 20.52
C GLY A 104 -6.64 15.50 19.55
N SER A 105 -7.82 14.86 19.56
CA SER A 105 -8.17 13.85 18.55
C SER A 105 -7.94 14.38 17.13
N PRO A 106 -7.54 13.51 16.19
CA PRO A 106 -7.38 13.94 14.80
C PRO A 106 -8.72 14.41 14.21
N PRO A 107 -8.70 15.35 13.25
CA PRO A 107 -9.92 15.92 12.66
C PRO A 107 -10.65 14.95 11.73
N ALA A 108 -9.95 13.92 11.25
CA ALA A 108 -10.52 12.90 10.39
C ALA A 108 -9.69 11.62 10.48
N LEU A 109 -10.35 10.49 10.25
CA LEU A 109 -9.69 9.21 10.04
C LEU A 109 -10.39 8.45 8.92
N MET A 110 -9.66 7.54 8.31
CA MET A 110 -10.22 6.62 7.33
C MET A 110 -9.96 5.21 7.83
N THR A 111 -10.90 4.30 7.60
CA THR A 111 -10.76 2.91 8.02
C THR A 111 -11.53 1.98 7.09
N GLY A 112 -11.04 0.75 6.92
CA GLY A 112 -11.67 -0.22 6.06
C GLY A 112 -11.09 -1.61 6.20
N VAL A 113 -11.82 -2.58 5.66
CA VAL A 113 -11.42 -3.99 5.67
C VAL A 113 -10.83 -4.37 4.30
N GLY A 114 -9.59 -4.86 4.33
CA GLY A 114 -8.90 -5.40 3.16
C GLY A 114 -9.48 -6.73 2.69
N PRO A 115 -9.20 -7.15 1.44
CA PRO A 115 -9.69 -8.41 0.87
C PRO A 115 -9.18 -9.67 1.60
N ASP A 116 -8.15 -9.53 2.42
CA ASP A 116 -7.55 -10.56 3.28
C ASP A 116 -8.11 -10.56 4.71
N GLY A 117 -9.05 -9.66 5.03
CA GLY A 117 -9.67 -9.60 6.36
C GLY A 117 -8.85 -8.86 7.41
N THR A 118 -7.92 -8.01 7.00
CA THR A 118 -7.25 -7.06 7.90
C THR A 118 -7.94 -5.71 7.89
N ILE A 119 -7.99 -5.07 9.05
CA ILE A 119 -8.45 -3.69 9.21
C ILE A 119 -7.24 -2.78 9.03
N THR A 120 -7.40 -1.71 8.26
CA THR A 120 -6.38 -0.66 8.17
C THR A 120 -7.02 0.65 8.59
N VAL A 121 -6.30 1.41 9.41
CA VAL A 121 -6.72 2.73 9.90
C VAL A 121 -5.68 3.75 9.43
N TRP A 122 -6.17 4.90 8.95
CA TRP A 122 -5.36 6.02 8.51
C TRP A 122 -5.78 7.29 9.24
N GLY A 123 -4.82 8.16 9.55
CA GLY A 123 -5.05 9.46 10.20
C GLY A 123 -4.86 9.45 11.72
N LEU A 124 -4.43 8.32 12.29
CA LEU A 124 -4.16 8.17 13.73
C LEU A 124 -2.66 8.04 14.05
N GLU A 125 -1.79 8.36 13.08
CA GLU A 125 -0.34 8.10 13.22
C GLU A 125 0.31 8.99 14.29
N GLU A 126 -0.10 10.26 14.35
CA GLU A 126 0.37 11.21 15.36
C GLU A 126 -0.12 10.84 16.77
N ALA A 127 -1.23 10.10 16.86
CA ALA A 127 -1.75 9.53 18.10
C ALA A 127 -1.13 8.16 18.44
N GLY A 128 -0.06 7.76 17.75
CA GLY A 128 0.68 6.52 18.04
C GLY A 128 0.01 5.23 17.55
N VAL A 129 -0.98 5.32 16.66
CA VAL A 129 -1.55 4.16 15.96
C VAL A 129 -0.93 4.08 14.55
N PRO A 130 0.01 3.17 14.31
CA PRO A 130 0.68 3.06 13.02
C PRO A 130 -0.29 2.60 11.92
N ARG A 131 0.08 2.87 10.65
CA ARG A 131 -0.66 2.42 9.44
C ARG A 131 -0.48 0.94 9.15
N ASP A 132 -0.63 0.11 10.17
CA ASP A 132 -0.44 -1.32 10.08
C ASP A 132 -1.73 -2.02 9.63
N ARG A 133 -1.59 -3.29 9.25
CA ARG A 133 -2.72 -4.16 8.97
C ARG A 133 -3.06 -4.91 10.23
N HIS A 134 -4.23 -4.68 10.78
CA HIS A 134 -4.66 -5.30 12.02
C HIS A 134 -5.55 -6.50 11.70
N HIS A 135 -5.12 -7.70 12.07
CA HIS A 135 -5.94 -8.90 11.95
C HIS A 135 -6.64 -9.18 13.29
N PRO A 136 -7.96 -9.00 13.38
CA PRO A 136 -8.68 -9.28 14.62
C PRO A 136 -8.77 -10.80 14.84
N SER A 137 -8.12 -11.30 15.88
CA SER A 137 -8.04 -12.74 16.15
C SER A 137 -9.43 -13.34 16.39
N GLY A 138 -9.92 -14.16 15.46
CA GLY A 138 -11.16 -14.93 15.62
C GLY A 138 -12.47 -14.15 15.49
N ALA A 139 -12.42 -12.82 15.32
CA ALA A 139 -13.59 -11.98 15.12
C ALA A 139 -13.74 -11.55 13.66
N CYS A 140 -14.97 -11.26 13.23
CA CYS A 140 -15.18 -10.70 11.90
C CYS A 140 -14.68 -9.24 11.86
N PRO A 141 -13.74 -8.91 10.94
CA PRO A 141 -13.22 -7.54 10.83
C PRO A 141 -14.31 -6.54 10.44
N ASN A 142 -15.31 -6.96 9.65
CA ASN A 142 -16.43 -6.10 9.29
C ASN A 142 -17.32 -5.78 10.49
N CYS A 143 -17.67 -6.77 11.32
CA CYS A 143 -18.47 -6.53 12.53
C CYS A 143 -17.75 -5.58 13.50
N LEU A 144 -16.45 -5.83 13.74
CA LEU A 144 -15.66 -4.98 14.63
C LEU A 144 -15.63 -3.53 14.14
N LEU A 145 -15.46 -3.34 12.84
CA LEU A 145 -15.46 -2.02 12.22
C LEU A 145 -16.83 -1.33 12.29
N GLU A 146 -17.90 -2.08 12.05
CA GLU A 146 -19.27 -1.59 12.14
C GLU A 146 -19.63 -1.16 13.58
N GLU A 147 -19.22 -1.93 14.59
CA GLU A 147 -19.41 -1.59 16.00
C GLU A 147 -18.63 -0.35 16.42
N PHE A 148 -17.42 -0.17 15.89
CA PHE A 148 -16.62 1.04 16.11
C PHE A 148 -17.30 2.27 15.49
N VAL A 149 -17.71 2.19 14.22
CA VAL A 149 -18.37 3.30 13.52
C VAL A 149 -19.71 3.65 14.14
N THR A 150 -20.48 2.64 14.57
CA THR A 150 -21.79 2.83 15.21
C THR A 150 -21.66 3.55 16.55
N GLU A 151 -20.62 3.25 17.33
CA GLU A 151 -20.39 3.92 18.62
C GLU A 151 -19.80 5.32 18.44
N LEU A 152 -18.88 5.51 17.50
CA LEU A 152 -18.16 6.78 17.36
C LEU A 152 -18.99 7.86 16.65
N ALA A 153 -19.67 7.52 15.55
CA ALA A 153 -20.30 8.50 14.68
C ALA A 153 -21.81 8.64 14.94
N VAL A 154 -22.31 9.88 14.94
CA VAL A 154 -23.74 10.18 15.17
C VAL A 154 -24.66 9.56 14.12
N ASN A 155 -24.19 9.43 12.89
CA ASN A 155 -24.89 8.77 11.79
C ASN A 155 -24.43 7.31 11.57
N GLY A 156 -23.70 6.73 12.52
CA GLY A 156 -23.01 5.44 12.38
C GLY A 156 -23.93 4.29 11.98
N GLU A 157 -25.09 4.13 12.63
CA GLU A 157 -26.06 3.08 12.29
C GLU A 157 -26.58 3.16 10.85
N GLN A 158 -26.84 4.38 10.36
CA GLN A 158 -27.29 4.60 8.99
C GLN A 158 -26.18 4.25 8.00
N THR A 159 -24.96 4.72 8.26
CA THR A 159 -23.79 4.49 7.40
C THR A 159 -23.42 3.00 7.36
N VAL A 160 -23.51 2.28 8.48
CA VAL A 160 -23.30 0.82 8.55
C VAL A 160 -24.34 0.05 7.72
N ARG A 161 -25.62 0.46 7.75
CA ARG A 161 -26.64 -0.16 6.89
C ARG A 161 -26.32 0.00 5.41
N GLN A 162 -25.86 1.18 5.00
CA GLN A 162 -25.41 1.44 3.64
C GLN A 162 -24.17 0.61 3.29
N TYR A 163 -23.21 0.50 4.21
CA TYR A 163 -22.00 -0.31 4.04
C TYR A 163 -22.34 -1.77 3.77
N ARG A 164 -23.20 -2.37 4.61
CA ARG A 164 -23.70 -3.75 4.42
C ARG A 164 -24.42 -3.93 3.07
N ALA A 165 -25.15 -2.91 2.59
CA ALA A 165 -25.78 -2.96 1.28
C ALA A 165 -24.73 -2.98 0.14
N GLN A 166 -23.65 -2.21 0.27
CA GLN A 166 -22.55 -2.22 -0.70
C GLN A 166 -21.76 -3.53 -0.69
N LEU A 167 -21.48 -4.08 0.50
CA LEU A 167 -20.82 -5.38 0.65
C LEU A 167 -21.60 -6.51 -0.04
N ARG A 168 -22.94 -6.53 0.11
CA ARG A 168 -23.81 -7.48 -0.59
C ARG A 168 -23.74 -7.37 -2.12
N ARG A 169 -23.47 -6.16 -2.64
CA ARG A 169 -23.22 -5.90 -4.06
C ARG A 169 -21.78 -6.18 -4.49
N ARG A 170 -20.98 -6.81 -3.63
CA ARG A 170 -19.55 -7.06 -3.82
C ARG A 170 -18.72 -5.78 -4.04
N ALA A 171 -19.17 -4.65 -3.51
CA ALA A 171 -18.46 -3.38 -3.59
C ALA A 171 -17.80 -3.07 -2.24
N ASN A 172 -16.47 -3.12 -2.19
CA ASN A 172 -15.73 -2.74 -0.99
C ASN A 172 -15.72 -1.21 -0.81
N GLN A 173 -15.85 -0.75 0.43
CA GLN A 173 -15.94 0.66 0.80
C GLN A 173 -15.02 0.94 2.00
N LEU A 174 -14.61 2.20 2.12
CA LEU A 174 -13.93 2.73 3.29
C LEU A 174 -14.92 3.59 4.07
N PHE A 175 -14.85 3.54 5.39
CA PHE A 175 -15.45 4.57 6.23
C PHE A 175 -14.47 5.74 6.32
N VAL A 176 -14.97 6.92 6.00
CA VAL A 176 -14.29 8.19 6.23
C VAL A 176 -15.03 8.84 7.37
N LEU A 177 -14.38 8.94 8.53
CA LEU A 177 -14.95 9.61 9.69
C LEU A 177 -14.33 10.99 9.82
N ARG A 178 -15.16 12.01 10.00
CA ARG A 178 -14.75 13.40 10.17
C ARG A 178 -15.35 13.95 11.44
N ARG A 179 -14.55 14.70 12.18
CA ARG A 179 -15.00 15.40 13.38
C ARG A 179 -15.50 16.80 13.00
N GLY A 180 -16.73 17.12 13.39
CA GLY A 180 -17.31 18.45 13.20
C GLY A 180 -16.52 19.49 13.99
N VAL A 181 -16.16 20.59 13.34
CA VAL A 181 -15.35 21.66 13.95
C VAL A 181 -16.11 22.40 15.06
N ILE A 182 -17.44 22.49 14.92
CA ILE A 182 -18.31 23.25 15.84
C ILE A 182 -18.95 22.34 16.88
N SER A 183 -19.57 21.23 16.44
CA SER A 183 -20.24 20.29 17.35
C SER A 183 -19.26 19.39 18.10
N GLY A 184 -18.08 19.12 17.53
CA GLY A 184 -17.14 18.13 18.05
C GLY A 184 -17.56 16.68 17.79
N ASP A 185 -18.74 16.47 17.20
CA ASP A 185 -19.31 15.16 16.90
C ASP A 185 -18.64 14.53 15.67
N TRP A 186 -18.57 13.20 15.66
CA TRP A 186 -18.06 12.46 14.51
C TRP A 186 -19.18 12.11 13.54
N GLU A 187 -18.92 12.31 12.25
CA GLU A 187 -19.78 11.87 11.15
C GLU A 187 -19.04 10.86 10.28
N ALA A 188 -19.73 9.83 9.81
CA ALA A 188 -19.21 8.78 8.96
C ALA A 188 -19.79 8.86 7.55
N GLU A 189 -18.92 8.84 6.55
CA GLU A 189 -19.24 8.75 5.12
C GLU A 189 -18.62 7.49 4.51
N LEU A 190 -19.22 6.96 3.43
CA LEU A 190 -18.63 5.86 2.66
C LEU A 190 -17.90 6.38 1.43
N SER A 191 -16.70 5.86 1.22
CA SER A 191 -15.88 6.19 0.05
C SER A 191 -15.42 4.92 -0.66
N PRO A 192 -15.50 4.85 -2.01
CA PRO A 192 -15.09 3.66 -2.74
C PRO A 192 -13.57 3.44 -2.66
N VAL A 193 -13.18 2.18 -2.46
CA VAL A 193 -11.77 1.78 -2.45
C VAL A 193 -11.16 2.00 -3.85
N ARG A 194 -10.08 2.80 -3.93
CA ARG A 194 -9.33 3.02 -5.18
C ARG A 194 -8.41 1.84 -5.57
N GLY A 195 -8.19 0.90 -4.66
CA GLY A 195 -7.35 -0.29 -4.82
C GLY A 195 -8.17 -1.58 -5.05
N PRO A 196 -7.79 -2.71 -4.42
CA PRO A 196 -8.51 -3.98 -4.54
C PRO A 196 -9.98 -3.82 -4.14
N LYS A 197 -10.88 -3.89 -5.14
CA LYS A 197 -12.32 -3.65 -4.94
C LYS A 197 -13.07 -4.85 -4.38
N ALA A 198 -12.44 -6.03 -4.40
CA ALA A 198 -13.06 -7.24 -3.89
C ALA A 198 -13.19 -7.14 -2.36
N PRO A 199 -14.38 -7.37 -1.80
CA PRO A 199 -14.55 -7.45 -0.36
C PRO A 199 -13.93 -8.75 0.18
N TYR A 200 -13.66 -8.76 1.50
CA TYR A 200 -13.22 -9.95 2.21
C TYR A 200 -14.21 -11.11 2.02
N ARG A 201 -13.75 -12.23 1.46
CA ARG A 201 -14.61 -13.36 1.06
C ARG A 201 -14.91 -14.34 2.19
N HIS A 202 -14.14 -14.33 3.28
CA HIS A 202 -14.18 -15.36 4.32
C HIS A 202 -14.59 -14.79 5.67
N ALA A 203 -15.59 -13.91 5.70
CA ALA A 203 -16.14 -13.48 6.98
C ALA A 203 -16.71 -14.70 7.71
N THR A 204 -16.12 -15.04 8.86
CA THR A 204 -16.53 -16.19 9.68
C THR A 204 -17.91 -15.99 10.34
N CYS A 205 -18.47 -14.78 10.28
CA CYS A 205 -19.71 -14.40 10.95
C CYS A 205 -20.98 -14.59 10.08
N PRO A 206 -22.14 -14.80 10.69
CA PRO A 206 -23.41 -14.96 9.96
C PRO A 206 -23.90 -13.68 9.26
N VAL A 207 -23.39 -12.50 9.65
CA VAL A 207 -23.84 -11.20 9.13
C VAL A 207 -23.24 -10.88 7.75
N HIS A 208 -22.02 -11.33 7.47
CA HIS A 208 -21.25 -10.97 6.27
C HIS A 208 -20.82 -12.17 5.42
N ARG A 209 -21.46 -13.34 5.63
CA ARG A 209 -21.33 -14.51 4.76
C ARG A 209 -21.91 -14.28 3.37
#